data_AF-A0A921SPI5-F1
#
_entry.id   AF-A0A921SPI5-F1
#
_cell.length_a   1.000
_cell.length_b   1.000
_cell.length_c   1.000
_cell.angle_alpha   90.00
_cell.angle_beta   90.00
_cell.angle_gamma   90.00
#
_symmetry.space_group_name_H-M   'P 1'
#
loop_
_entity.id
_entity.type
_entity.pdbx_description
1 polymer ?
#
loop_
_entity_poly.entity_id
_entity_poly.type
_entity_poly.pdbx_seq_one_letter_code
_entity_poly.pdbx_strand_id
1 'polypeptide(L)' 'MSIYQVLNPATGEVVETYPTATDEQIADAQQRSADAFKSWSQTTVAERAAILT' A
#
# COMPACT_ATOMS: atom_id res chain seq x y z
N MET A 1 0.93 20.46 -4.95
CA MET A 1 -0.50 20.06 -4.90
C MET A 1 -0.52 18.56 -5.00
N SER A 2 -1.19 17.84 -4.10
CA SER A 2 -1.24 16.38 -4.21
C SER A 2 -2.29 15.95 -5.23
N ILE A 3 -1.98 14.90 -6.00
CA ILE A 3 -2.91 14.30 -6.97
C ILE A 3 -3.95 13.42 -6.26
N TYR A 4 -3.59 12.83 -5.12
CA TYR A 4 -4.47 11.93 -4.37
C TYR A 4 -5.21 12.70 -3.28
N GLN A 5 -6.53 12.69 -3.37
CA GLN A 5 -7.42 13.32 -2.39
C GLN A 5 -8.75 12.58 -2.33
N VAL A 6 -9.40 12.69 -1.17
CA VAL A 6 -10.77 12.20 -0.96
C VAL A 6 -11.71 13.39 -1.08
N LEU A 7 -12.70 13.25 -1.96
CA LEU A 7 -13.75 14.24 -2.19
C LEU A 7 -15.07 13.68 -1.69
N ASN A 8 -15.87 14.52 -1.02
CA ASN A 8 -17.26 14.21 -0.76
C ASN A 8 -18.04 14.29 -2.08
N PRO A 9 -18.65 13.19 -2.57
CA PRO A 9 -19.33 13.19 -3.86
C PRO A 9 -20.63 14.02 -3.86
N ALA A 10 -21.22 14.30 -2.70
CA ALA A 10 -22.45 15.08 -2.59
C ALA A 10 -22.18 16.60 -2.54
N THR A 11 -21.05 17.04 -1.98
CA THR A 11 -20.74 18.47 -1.80
C THR A 11 -19.59 18.96 -2.67
N GLY A 12 -18.74 18.06 -3.17
CA GLY A 12 -17.54 18.40 -3.93
C GLY A 12 -16.36 18.89 -3.06
N GLU A 13 -16.49 18.83 -1.73
CA GLU A 13 -15.45 19.31 -0.81
C GLU A 13 -14.33 18.28 -0.63
N VAL A 14 -13.09 18.77 -0.51
CA VAL A 14 -11.92 17.94 -0.18
C VAL A 14 -11.96 17.62 1.30
N VAL A 15 -12.05 16.33 1.61
CA VAL A 15 -12.05 15.80 2.98
C VAL A 15 -10.63 15.55 3.46
N GLU A 16 -9.76 15.04 2.57
CA GLU A 16 -8.38 14.67 2.91
C GLU A 16 -7.49 14.68 1.67
N THR A 17 -6.19 14.91 1.86
CA THR A 17 -5.18 14.83 0.78
C THR A 17 -4.00 13.96 1.20
N TYR A 18 -3.47 13.18 0.26
CA TYR A 18 -2.37 12.25 0.53
C TYR A 18 -1.22 12.54 -0.42
N PRO A 19 0.01 12.77 0.04
CA PRO A 19 1.14 13.06 -0.84
C PRO A 19 1.39 11.90 -1.81
N THR A 20 1.79 12.23 -3.04
CA THR A 20 2.35 11.24 -3.97
C THR A 20 3.68 10.73 -3.41
N ALA A 21 3.89 9.41 -3.49
CA ALA A 21 5.14 8.81 -3.06
C ALA A 21 6.31 9.33 -3.91
N THR A 22 7.47 9.56 -3.27
CA THR A 22 8.71 9.91 -3.99
C THR A 22 9.31 8.68 -4.64
N ASP A 23 10.23 8.89 -5.58
CA ASP A 23 10.97 7.81 -6.23
C ASP A 23 11.72 6.94 -5.21
N GLU A 24 12.31 7.55 -4.17
CA GLU A 24 13.00 6.84 -3.09
C GLU A 24 12.03 5.99 -2.26
N GLN A 25 10.84 6.50 -1.96
CA GLN A 25 9.81 5.75 -1.23
C GLN A 25 9.29 4.56 -2.04
N ILE A 26 9.16 4.72 -3.36
CA ILE A 26 8.78 3.65 -4.27
C ILE A 26 9.89 2.59 -4.37
N ALA A 27 11.16 3.01 -4.45
CA ALA A 27 12.29 2.09 -4.43
C ALA A 27 12.38 1.31 -3.10
N ASP A 28 12.20 1.98 -1.96
CA ASP A 28 12.15 1.34 -0.64
C ASP A 28 11.02 0.31 -0.55
N ALA A 29 9.80 0.66 -0.99
CA ALA A 29 8.66 -0.25 -0.96
C ALA A 29 8.91 -1.52 -1.81
N GLN A 30 9.55 -1.39 -2.96
CA GLN A 30 9.96 -2.53 -3.79
C GLN A 30 10.99 -3.40 -3.08
N GLN A 31 12.02 -2.80 -2.48
CA GLN A 31 13.06 -3.53 -1.75
C GLN A 31 12.46 -4.31 -0.57
N ARG A 32 11.63 -3.66 0.25
CA ARG A 32 10.94 -4.31 1.38
C ARG A 32 10.04 -5.45 0.92
N SER A 33 9.33 -5.29 -0.20
CA SER A 33 8.50 -6.34 -0.78
C SER A 33 9.34 -7.54 -1.23
N ALA A 34 10.46 -7.29 -1.92
CA ALA A 34 11.37 -8.35 -2.37
C ALA A 34 11.99 -9.11 -1.19
N ASP A 35 12.39 -8.41 -0.13
CA ASP A 35 12.95 -9.03 1.07
C ASP A 35 11.91 -9.86 1.84
N ALA A 36 10.70 -9.34 2.03
CA ALA A 36 9.61 -10.07 2.68
C ALA A 36 9.19 -11.32 1.90
N PHE A 37 9.26 -11.27 0.56
CA PHE A 37 8.90 -12.41 -0.27
C PHE A 37 9.82 -13.63 -0.05
N LYS A 38 11.09 -13.42 0.32
CA LYS A 38 12.06 -14.51 0.56
C LYS A 38 11.56 -15.50 1.62
N SER A 39 11.00 -15.00 2.73
CA SER A 39 10.40 -15.86 3.77
C SER A 39 8.95 -16.20 3.47
N TRP A 40 8.17 -15.24 2.95
CA TRP A 40 6.75 -15.46 2.66
C TRP A 40 6.51 -16.56 1.62
N SER A 41 7.36 -16.67 0.60
CA SER A 41 7.26 -17.70 -0.44
C SER A 41 7.42 -19.13 0.08
N GLN A 42 8.03 -19.29 1.27
CA GLN A 42 8.25 -20.59 1.92
C GLN A 42 7.08 -21.02 2.83
N THR A 43 6.13 -20.12 3.08
CA THR A 43 4.93 -20.45 3.87
C THR A 43 4.02 -21.43 3.13
N THR A 44 3.24 -22.19 3.88
CA THR A 44 2.19 -23.06 3.34
C THR A 44 0.95 -22.25 2.97
N VAL A 45 0.09 -22.83 2.12
CA VAL A 45 -1.22 -22.24 1.81
C VAL A 45 -2.06 -22.06 3.07
N ALA A 46 -2.03 -23.02 4.00
CA ALA A 46 -2.78 -22.97 5.25
C ALA A 46 -2.34 -21.80 6.14
N GLU A 47 -1.02 -21.59 6.29
CA GLU A 47 -0.48 -20.46 7.06
C GLU A 47 -0.87 -19.11 6.44
N ARG A 48 -0.81 -18.98 5.10
CA ARG A 48 -1.25 -17.76 4.42
C ARG A 48 -2.75 -17.52 4.55
N ALA A 49 -3.55 -18.57 4.49
CA ALA A 49 -5.00 -18.48 4.61
C ALA A 49 -5.43 -18.01 6.00
N ALA A 50 -4.72 -18.43 7.05
CA ALA A 50 -5.01 -18.02 8.44
C ALA A 50 -4.84 -16.52 8.70
N ILE A 51 -4.15 -15.77 7.82
CA ILE A 51 -3.99 -14.31 7.92
C ILE A 51 -5.19 -13.55 7.30
N LEU A 52 -5.95 -14.21 6.42
CA LEU A 52 -7.09 -13.61 5.70
C LEU A 52 -8.44 -13.81 6.42
N THR A 53 -8.43 -14.49 7.57
CA THR A 53 -9.60 -14.83 8.38
C THR A 53 -9.59 -14.05 9.69
#